data_AF-A0A3B9NRQ7-F1
#
_entry.id   AF-A0A3B9NRQ7-F1
#
_cell.length_a   1.000
_cell.length_b   1.000
_cell.length_c   1.000
_cell.angle_alpha   90.00
_cell.angle_beta   90.00
_cell.angle_gamma   90.00
#
_symmetry.space_group_name_H-M   'P 1'
#
loop_
_entity.id
_entity.type
_entity.pdbx_description
1 polymer ?
#
loop_
_entity_poly.entity_id
_entity_poly.type
_entity_poly.pdbx_seq_one_letter_code
_entity_poly.pdbx_strand_id
1 'polypeptide(L)'
;MSELRADTITSATDNTDLEIQARGTGVPNLESGFKVGGTAGLPVSELRSGTDGELITWDASGNPTTVAVGTASQVLTSNGAGAAPTFQTLSTGPTELTQQSIVLNSTSTEFTGIASGARFVVLSAINFAANSAAWGPAVQIGDSGGFETSGYNGNSTNGDATTYAWSAAASCGEPNGLNSGDDLNVTWICHHVTGNSWCISCWGSKYSPSNKQLFGQGFKQLSGELDRIRFTSSSGADTFAAQGNVHVFYW
;
A
#
# COMPACT_ATOMS: atom_id res chain seq x y z
N MET A 1 6.13 10.68 -70.35
CA MET A 1 6.68 10.75 -68.98
C MET A 1 7.53 12.00 -68.95
N SER A 2 7.00 13.10 -68.41
CA SER A 2 7.77 14.35 -68.33
C SER A 2 8.52 14.34 -67.01
N GLU A 3 9.83 14.11 -67.06
CA GLU A 3 10.72 14.32 -65.93
C GLU A 3 10.92 15.82 -65.72
N LEU A 4 10.80 16.28 -64.48
CA LEU A 4 11.21 17.62 -64.09
C LEU A 4 12.74 17.63 -64.01
N ARG A 5 13.43 18.08 -65.07
CA ARG A 5 14.89 18.24 -65.07
C ARG A 5 15.23 19.70 -64.80
N ALA A 6 15.56 20.02 -63.56
CA ALA A 6 16.21 21.28 -63.22
C ALA A 6 17.69 20.98 -62.93
N ASP A 7 18.60 21.49 -63.75
CA ASP A 7 20.06 21.33 -63.55
C ASP A 7 20.56 22.04 -62.28
N THR A 8 19.81 23.00 -61.72
CA THR A 8 20.11 23.62 -60.43
C THR A 8 18.85 24.24 -59.81
N ILE A 9 18.57 23.94 -58.53
CA ILE A 9 17.61 24.67 -57.68
C ILE A 9 18.39 25.74 -56.93
N THR A 10 18.04 27.02 -57.12
CA THR A 10 18.68 28.14 -56.41
C THR A 10 17.64 28.86 -55.55
N SER A 11 17.95 29.08 -54.27
CA SER A 11 17.12 29.88 -53.36
C SER A 11 17.14 31.35 -53.78
N ALA A 12 15.98 32.00 -53.86
CA ALA A 12 15.90 33.45 -54.02
C ALA A 12 16.50 34.14 -52.79
N THR A 13 17.29 35.19 -53.02
CA THR A 13 18.11 35.86 -51.98
C THR A 13 17.31 36.72 -51.01
N ASP A 14 16.02 36.90 -51.24
CA ASP A 14 15.12 37.81 -50.54
C ASP A 14 13.87 37.13 -49.94
N ASN A 15 13.62 35.86 -50.29
CA ASN A 15 12.53 35.10 -49.68
C ASN A 15 12.96 33.64 -49.46
N THR A 16 12.90 33.18 -48.21
CA THR A 16 13.38 31.86 -47.77
C THR A 16 12.55 30.67 -48.27
N ASP A 17 11.53 30.93 -49.10
CA ASP A 17 10.61 29.93 -49.60
C ASP A 17 11.12 29.36 -50.94
N LEU A 18 11.23 28.04 -51.00
CA LEU A 18 11.48 27.33 -52.25
C LEU A 18 10.18 27.27 -53.05
N GLU A 19 10.05 28.09 -54.08
CA GLU A 19 8.90 28.08 -54.97
C GLU A 19 9.10 27.08 -56.14
N ILE A 20 8.36 25.97 -56.14
CA ILE A 20 8.37 24.98 -57.21
C ILE A 20 7.10 25.16 -58.05
N GLN A 21 7.18 25.93 -59.14
CA GLN A 21 6.07 26.07 -60.09
C GLN A 21 6.19 25.04 -61.22
N ALA A 22 5.24 24.11 -61.32
CA ALA A 22 5.07 23.24 -62.49
C ALA A 22 3.91 23.74 -63.36
N ARG A 23 4.08 23.81 -64.69
CA ARG A 23 3.02 24.22 -65.65
C ARG A 23 2.08 23.07 -66.02
N GLY A 24 1.67 22.27 -65.04
CA GLY A 24 0.77 21.14 -65.21
C GLY A 24 -0.37 21.17 -64.20
N THR A 25 -1.52 20.58 -64.54
CA THR A 25 -2.70 20.49 -63.65
C THR A 25 -2.60 19.36 -62.61
N GLY A 26 -1.46 18.66 -62.55
CA GLY A 26 -1.21 17.61 -61.57
C GLY A 26 -0.71 18.20 -60.25
N VAL A 27 -1.23 17.70 -59.13
CA VAL A 27 -0.70 18.02 -57.80
C VAL A 27 0.73 17.47 -57.71
N PRO A 28 1.73 18.26 -57.27
CA PRO A 28 3.09 17.75 -57.03
C PRO A 28 3.04 16.60 -56.03
N ASN A 29 3.34 15.38 -56.49
CA ASN A 29 3.48 14.22 -55.61
C ASN A 29 4.83 14.34 -54.91
N LEU A 30 4.87 15.07 -53.80
CA LEU A 30 6.01 15.11 -52.90
C LEU A 30 6.00 13.79 -52.13
N GLU A 31 6.86 12.86 -52.54
CA GLU A 31 7.05 11.55 -51.93
C GLU A 31 6.97 11.65 -50.40
N SER A 32 6.02 10.94 -49.78
CA SER A 32 5.64 10.93 -48.35
C SER A 32 6.51 11.83 -47.44
N GLY A 33 6.25 13.15 -47.43
CA GLY A 33 7.14 14.05 -46.71
C GLY A 33 6.88 15.56 -46.82
N PHE A 34 5.70 15.98 -47.28
CA PHE A 34 5.34 17.40 -47.23
C PHE A 34 4.92 17.80 -45.81
N LYS A 35 5.73 18.61 -45.12
CA LYS A 35 5.34 19.23 -43.86
C LYS A 35 4.30 20.31 -44.13
N VAL A 36 3.09 20.11 -43.62
CA VAL A 36 2.00 21.08 -43.73
C VAL A 36 2.29 22.24 -42.77
N GLY A 37 2.71 23.38 -43.32
CA GLY A 37 2.76 24.66 -42.61
C GLY A 37 1.35 25.24 -42.41
N GLY A 38 0.48 24.53 -41.70
CA GLY A 38 -0.90 24.94 -41.47
C GLY A 38 -1.40 24.50 -40.09
N THR A 39 -2.41 25.20 -39.57
CA THR A 39 -3.06 25.03 -38.26
C THR A 39 -3.65 23.63 -38.01
N ALA A 40 -3.61 22.73 -38.99
CA ALA A 40 -4.00 21.33 -38.88
C ALA A 40 -2.73 20.51 -38.59
N GLY A 41 -2.57 20.08 -37.33
CA GLY A 41 -1.43 19.24 -36.91
C GLY A 41 -1.34 17.89 -37.64
N LEU A 42 -0.37 17.06 -37.25
CA LEU A 42 -0.17 15.72 -37.82
C LEU A 42 -1.37 14.79 -37.51
N PRO A 43 -2.07 14.24 -38.52
CA PRO A 43 -3.12 13.24 -38.29
C PRO A 43 -2.56 11.98 -37.64
N VAL A 44 -3.33 11.31 -36.78
CA VAL A 44 -2.93 10.03 -36.17
C VAL A 44 -2.64 8.96 -37.23
N SER A 45 -3.32 8.99 -38.37
CA SER A 45 -3.08 8.07 -39.50
C SER A 45 -1.73 8.26 -40.19
N GLU A 46 -1.10 9.41 -40.03
CA GLU A 46 0.22 9.73 -40.57
C GLU A 46 1.35 9.42 -39.57
N LEU A 47 1.02 8.96 -38.36
CA LEU A 47 2.03 8.43 -37.44
C LEU A 47 2.56 7.11 -38.00
N ARG A 48 3.90 7.01 -38.09
CA ARG A 48 4.55 5.76 -38.45
C ARG A 48 4.13 4.66 -37.48
N SER A 49 4.00 3.43 -37.99
CA SER A 49 3.80 2.26 -37.14
C SER A 49 4.84 2.18 -36.03
N GLY A 50 4.39 1.73 -34.85
CA GLY A 50 5.19 1.56 -33.64
C GLY A 50 4.82 0.29 -32.88
N THR A 51 5.32 0.15 -31.66
CA THR A 51 4.93 -0.96 -30.77
C THR A 51 3.53 -0.69 -30.21
N ASP A 52 2.66 -1.71 -30.21
CA ASP A 52 1.32 -1.59 -29.64
C ASP A 52 1.38 -1.24 -28.14
N GLY A 53 0.54 -0.31 -27.70
CA GLY A 53 0.48 0.16 -26.31
C GLY A 53 1.55 1.16 -25.87
N GLU A 54 2.51 1.56 -26.73
CA GLU A 54 3.40 2.69 -26.43
C GLU A 54 2.64 4.02 -26.42
N LEU A 55 3.07 4.95 -25.57
CA LEU A 55 2.49 6.29 -25.46
C LEU A 55 3.50 7.34 -25.88
N ILE A 56 3.11 8.28 -26.73
CA ILE A 56 3.95 9.44 -27.10
C ILE A 56 4.11 10.36 -25.89
N THR A 57 5.34 10.82 -25.64
CA THR A 57 5.71 11.72 -24.53
C THR A 57 6.87 12.64 -24.92
N TRP A 58 7.40 13.39 -23.95
CA TRP A 58 8.64 14.16 -24.07
C TRP A 58 9.67 13.72 -23.03
N ASP A 59 10.94 13.71 -23.42
CA ASP A 59 12.06 13.48 -22.51
C ASP A 59 12.39 14.74 -21.67
N ALA A 60 13.40 14.63 -20.80
CA ALA A 60 13.86 15.73 -19.94
C ALA A 60 14.29 16.99 -20.72
N SER A 61 14.68 16.84 -22.00
CA SER A 61 15.13 17.91 -22.88
C SER A 61 14.00 18.45 -23.77
N GLY A 62 12.78 17.94 -23.63
CA GLY A 62 11.63 18.32 -24.45
C GLY A 62 11.63 17.70 -25.85
N ASN A 63 12.41 16.64 -26.09
CA ASN A 63 12.34 15.92 -27.36
C ASN A 63 11.17 14.94 -27.34
N PRO A 64 10.37 14.83 -28.43
CA PRO A 64 9.37 13.79 -28.57
C PRO A 64 10.01 12.41 -28.43
N THR A 65 9.42 11.56 -27.60
CA THR A 65 9.85 10.18 -27.37
C THR A 65 8.62 9.33 -27.04
N THR A 66 8.81 8.07 -26.64
CA THR A 66 7.74 7.18 -26.19
C THR A 66 7.97 6.68 -24.77
N VAL A 67 6.88 6.41 -24.06
CA VAL A 67 6.85 5.58 -22.86
C VAL A 67 6.66 4.14 -23.32
N ALA A 68 7.56 3.25 -22.88
CA ALA A 68 7.45 1.81 -23.14
C ALA A 68 6.14 1.24 -22.58
N VAL A 69 5.66 0.14 -23.17
CA VAL A 69 4.40 -0.50 -22.78
C VAL A 69 4.46 -1.01 -21.33
N GLY A 70 3.34 -0.92 -20.62
CA GLY A 70 3.16 -1.53 -19.32
C GLY A 70 2.57 -2.95 -19.39
N THR A 71 2.43 -3.56 -18.22
CA THR A 71 1.63 -4.77 -18.01
C THR A 71 0.22 -4.42 -17.51
N ALA A 72 -0.71 -5.38 -17.55
CA ALA A 72 -2.11 -5.17 -17.20
C ALA A 72 -2.36 -4.65 -15.77
N SER A 73 -1.40 -4.80 -14.85
CA SER A 73 -1.51 -4.37 -13.44
C SER A 73 -0.73 -3.09 -13.12
N GLN A 74 -0.22 -2.39 -14.12
CA GLN A 74 0.54 -1.16 -13.94
C GLN A 74 -0.27 0.07 -14.31
N VAL A 75 0.02 1.18 -13.65
CA VAL A 75 -0.57 2.49 -13.93
C VAL A 75 0.49 3.45 -14.43
N LEU A 76 0.11 4.33 -15.35
CA LEU A 76 1.00 5.39 -15.83
C LEU A 76 1.18 6.42 -14.71
N THR A 77 2.39 6.50 -14.17
CA THR A 77 2.73 7.38 -13.06
C THR A 77 3.63 8.50 -13.55
N SER A 78 3.29 9.74 -13.19
CA SER A 78 4.14 10.90 -13.45
C SER A 78 5.38 10.83 -12.56
N ASN A 79 6.56 10.97 -13.17
CA ASN A 79 7.84 11.01 -12.44
C ASN A 79 8.25 12.45 -12.05
N GLY A 80 7.36 13.43 -12.22
CA GLY A 80 7.64 14.84 -11.96
C GLY A 80 8.30 15.55 -13.16
N ALA A 81 8.60 16.84 -12.97
CA ALA A 81 9.15 17.68 -14.03
C ALA A 81 10.53 17.17 -14.47
N GLY A 82 10.77 17.12 -15.78
CA GLY A 82 12.05 16.68 -16.34
C GLY A 82 12.24 15.15 -16.37
N ALA A 83 11.21 14.36 -16.05
CA ALA A 83 11.24 12.91 -16.19
C ALA A 83 10.01 12.40 -16.95
N ALA A 84 10.22 11.56 -17.96
CA ALA A 84 9.11 10.93 -18.67
C ALA A 84 8.29 10.05 -17.71
N PRO A 85 6.95 9.99 -17.85
CA PRO A 85 6.12 9.05 -17.09
C PRO A 85 6.54 7.61 -17.34
N THR A 86 6.27 6.72 -16.38
CA THR A 86 6.51 5.28 -16.54
C THR A 86 5.32 4.47 -16.04
N PHE A 87 5.12 3.27 -16.59
CA PHE A 87 4.18 2.31 -16.01
C PHE A 87 4.79 1.73 -14.73
N GLN A 88 4.10 1.91 -13.61
CA GLN A 88 4.55 1.50 -12.29
C GLN A 88 3.50 0.60 -11.65
N THR A 89 3.97 -0.36 -10.85
CA THR A 89 3.08 -1.17 -10.01
C THR A 89 2.54 -0.29 -8.90
N LEU A 90 1.22 -0.17 -8.83
CA LEU A 90 0.57 0.60 -7.79
C LEU A 90 0.41 -0.27 -6.52
N SER A 91 1.08 0.09 -5.42
CA SER A 91 0.78 -0.51 -4.12
C SER A 91 -0.46 0.18 -3.54
N THR A 92 -1.65 -0.36 -3.83
CA THR A 92 -2.94 0.19 -3.35
C THR A 92 -3.70 -0.74 -2.40
N GLY A 93 -2.98 -1.59 -1.69
CA GLY A 93 -3.58 -2.52 -0.72
C GLY A 93 -2.90 -2.48 0.64
N PRO A 94 -3.56 -3.00 1.68
CA PRO A 94 -2.90 -3.37 2.93
C PRO A 94 -1.66 -4.22 2.63
N THR A 95 -0.53 -3.84 3.23
CA THR A 95 0.68 -4.65 3.18
C THR A 95 0.61 -5.72 4.25
N GLU A 96 0.72 -6.98 3.85
CA GLU A 96 0.83 -8.11 4.78
C GLU A 96 2.28 -8.25 5.25
N LEU A 97 2.49 -8.25 6.56
CA LEU A 97 3.83 -8.39 7.13
C LEU A 97 4.32 -9.84 7.15
N THR A 98 3.41 -10.80 7.33
CA THR A 98 3.52 -12.27 7.14
C THR A 98 2.52 -12.95 8.09
N GLN A 99 1.81 -13.97 7.64
CA GLN A 99 1.10 -14.89 8.54
C GLN A 99 2.08 -15.82 9.27
N GLN A 100 2.00 -15.86 10.61
CA GLN A 100 2.81 -16.74 11.45
C GLN A 100 1.93 -17.71 12.24
N SER A 101 2.40 -18.94 12.45
CA SER A 101 1.81 -19.83 13.44
C SER A 101 2.19 -19.38 14.84
N ILE A 102 1.24 -19.45 15.78
CA ILE A 102 1.51 -19.20 17.19
C ILE A 102 2.36 -20.36 17.73
N VAL A 103 3.48 -20.01 18.35
CA VAL A 103 4.41 -20.97 18.93
C VAL A 103 3.91 -21.41 20.31
N LEU A 104 3.68 -22.71 20.50
CA LEU A 104 3.32 -23.28 21.80
C LEU A 104 4.38 -22.98 22.85
N ASN A 105 3.93 -22.74 24.09
CA ASN A 105 4.78 -22.42 25.23
C ASN A 105 5.62 -21.13 25.05
N SER A 106 5.33 -20.33 24.02
CA SER A 106 5.84 -18.97 23.90
C SER A 106 4.95 -18.00 24.66
N THR A 107 5.52 -16.88 25.09
CA THR A 107 4.79 -15.74 25.66
C THR A 107 4.45 -14.69 24.61
N SER A 108 5.09 -14.71 23.43
CA SER A 108 4.83 -13.75 22.36
C SER A 108 5.06 -14.28 20.94
N THR A 109 4.52 -13.52 19.97
CA THR A 109 4.83 -13.57 18.55
C THR A 109 5.02 -12.14 18.06
N GLU A 110 6.15 -11.86 17.44
CA GLU A 110 6.62 -10.50 17.16
C GLU A 110 6.67 -10.21 15.66
N PHE A 111 6.25 -9.00 15.30
CA PHE A 111 6.25 -8.49 13.93
C PHE A 111 6.98 -7.15 13.92
N THR A 112 7.99 -7.05 13.07
CA THR A 112 8.81 -5.83 12.89
C THR A 112 8.85 -5.48 11.41
N GLY A 113 9.19 -4.24 11.07
CA GLY A 113 9.24 -3.79 9.69
C GLY A 113 7.89 -3.26 9.18
N ILE A 114 7.05 -2.74 10.08
CA ILE A 114 5.93 -1.88 9.69
C ILE A 114 6.53 -0.63 9.06
N ALA A 115 6.13 -0.32 7.83
CA ALA A 115 6.72 0.80 7.11
C ALA A 115 6.35 2.15 7.76
N SER A 116 7.26 3.10 7.64
CA SER A 116 7.00 4.49 8.00
C SER A 116 5.76 5.01 7.25
N GLY A 117 4.95 5.80 7.93
CA GLY A 117 3.69 6.34 7.44
C GLY A 117 2.48 5.44 7.62
N ALA A 118 2.64 4.22 8.16
CA ALA A 118 1.50 3.35 8.49
C ALA A 118 0.52 4.09 9.42
N ARG A 119 -0.76 4.07 9.08
CA ARG A 119 -1.84 4.70 9.84
C ARG A 119 -2.76 3.69 10.50
N PHE A 120 -2.84 2.50 9.92
CA PHE A 120 -3.56 1.38 10.47
C PHE A 120 -2.65 0.17 10.56
N VAL A 121 -2.68 -0.51 11.70
CA VAL A 121 -2.06 -1.82 11.89
C VAL A 121 -3.11 -2.74 12.46
N VAL A 122 -3.44 -3.80 11.72
CA VAL A 122 -4.43 -4.79 12.12
C VAL A 122 -3.70 -6.08 12.42
N LEU A 123 -3.87 -6.60 13.63
CA LEU A 123 -3.40 -7.91 14.04
C LEU A 123 -4.61 -8.78 14.32
N SER A 124 -4.68 -9.97 13.74
CA SER A 124 -5.72 -10.95 14.10
C SER A 124 -5.08 -12.26 14.49
N ALA A 125 -5.62 -12.89 15.53
CA ALA A 125 -5.23 -14.22 15.99
C ALA A 125 -6.46 -15.12 16.12
N ILE A 126 -6.34 -16.36 15.67
CA ILE A 126 -7.42 -17.36 15.71
C ILE A 126 -6.95 -18.68 16.30
N ASN A 127 -7.89 -19.43 16.89
CA ASN A 127 -7.68 -20.77 17.44
C ASN A 127 -6.50 -20.86 18.41
N PHE A 128 -6.39 -19.90 19.33
CA PHE A 128 -5.35 -19.90 20.35
C PHE A 128 -5.95 -19.98 21.74
N ALA A 129 -5.15 -20.40 22.73
CA ALA A 129 -5.55 -20.52 24.12
C ALA A 129 -4.41 -20.07 25.04
N ALA A 130 -4.74 -19.60 26.24
CA ALA A 130 -3.76 -19.34 27.30
C ALA A 130 -3.58 -20.58 28.20
N ASN A 131 -2.39 -20.71 28.81
CA ASN A 131 -2.06 -21.80 29.74
C ASN A 131 -2.53 -21.56 31.18
N SER A 132 -3.07 -20.38 31.49
CA SER A 132 -3.51 -20.02 32.83
C SER A 132 -4.75 -19.11 32.77
N ALA A 133 -5.49 -19.09 33.88
CA ALA A 133 -6.64 -18.20 34.05
C ALA A 133 -6.25 -16.81 34.58
N ALA A 134 -4.96 -16.56 34.76
CA ALA A 134 -4.49 -15.36 35.44
C ALA A 134 -4.67 -14.13 34.54
N TRP A 135 -4.29 -14.20 33.25
CA TRP A 135 -4.28 -13.05 32.34
C TRP A 135 -4.33 -13.48 30.86
N GLY A 136 -4.79 -12.59 29.96
CA GLY A 136 -5.17 -12.93 28.58
C GLY A 136 -4.25 -12.42 27.46
N PRO A 137 -4.63 -12.63 26.17
CA PRO A 137 -3.90 -12.14 25.01
C PRO A 137 -3.93 -10.62 24.95
N ALA A 138 -2.81 -10.05 24.53
CA ALA A 138 -2.56 -8.64 24.46
C ALA A 138 -1.84 -8.29 23.16
N VAL A 139 -2.01 -7.05 22.74
CA VAL A 139 -1.13 -6.44 21.74
C VAL A 139 -0.27 -5.39 22.42
N GLN A 140 1.00 -5.37 22.05
CA GLN A 140 1.92 -4.30 22.38
C GLN A 140 2.54 -3.76 21.10
N ILE A 141 2.58 -2.44 20.98
CA ILE A 141 3.20 -1.71 19.89
C ILE A 141 4.55 -1.16 20.33
N GLY A 142 5.39 -0.78 19.38
CA GLY A 142 6.70 -0.23 19.66
C GLY A 142 7.26 0.58 18.50
N ASP A 143 8.39 1.21 18.79
CA ASP A 143 9.21 1.93 17.83
C ASP A 143 10.62 1.34 17.79
N SER A 144 11.54 2.01 17.11
CA SER A 144 12.94 1.58 16.98
C SER A 144 13.64 1.24 18.31
N GLY A 145 13.17 1.81 19.44
CA GLY A 145 13.67 1.55 20.79
C GLY A 145 13.18 0.24 21.43
N GLY A 146 12.18 -0.43 20.84
CA GLY A 146 11.64 -1.69 21.34
C GLY A 146 10.12 -1.67 21.56
N PHE A 147 9.60 -2.76 22.11
CA PHE A 147 8.19 -2.86 22.49
C PHE A 147 7.91 -2.11 23.77
N GLU A 148 6.82 -1.36 23.78
CA GLU A 148 6.32 -0.73 24.99
C GLU A 148 5.68 -1.77 25.89
N THR A 149 6.10 -1.81 27.16
CA THR A 149 5.63 -2.78 28.16
C THR A 149 4.71 -2.17 29.22
N SER A 150 4.56 -0.84 29.22
CA SER A 150 3.76 -0.10 30.18
C SER A 150 3.21 1.19 29.58
N GLY A 151 2.38 1.93 30.34
CA GLY A 151 1.86 3.23 29.91
C GLY A 151 0.78 3.14 28.83
N TYR A 152 0.23 1.96 28.59
CA TYR A 152 -1.04 1.81 27.87
C TYR A 152 -2.16 2.30 28.79
N ASN A 153 -3.05 3.12 28.27
CA ASN A 153 -4.26 3.52 28.96
C ASN A 153 -5.44 2.85 28.27
N GLY A 154 -6.00 1.84 28.91
CA GLY A 154 -7.07 1.05 28.31
C GLY A 154 -7.99 0.39 29.33
N ASN A 155 -9.08 -0.12 28.79
CA ASN A 155 -10.09 -0.85 29.53
C ASN A 155 -10.48 -2.06 28.70
N SER A 156 -10.96 -3.09 29.38
CA SER A 156 -11.49 -4.26 28.72
C SER A 156 -12.76 -4.76 29.38
N THR A 157 -13.54 -5.43 28.56
CA THR A 157 -14.82 -5.99 28.94
C THR A 157 -14.99 -7.36 28.31
N ASN A 158 -15.55 -8.29 29.07
CA ASN A 158 -16.08 -9.52 28.53
C ASN A 158 -17.54 -9.68 28.99
N GLY A 159 -18.36 -10.33 28.18
CA GLY A 159 -19.74 -10.57 28.56
C GLY A 159 -20.41 -11.67 27.77
N ASP A 160 -21.45 -12.24 28.37
CA ASP A 160 -22.49 -13.00 27.69
C ASP A 160 -23.86 -12.34 27.95
N ALA A 161 -24.94 -13.06 27.67
CA ALA A 161 -26.30 -12.58 27.87
C ALA A 161 -26.67 -12.29 29.34
N THR A 162 -25.91 -12.77 30.32
CA THR A 162 -26.29 -12.68 31.75
C THR A 162 -25.24 -12.00 32.62
N THR A 163 -23.97 -12.04 32.24
CA THR A 163 -22.85 -11.55 33.06
C THR A 163 -21.92 -10.69 32.23
N TYR A 164 -21.58 -9.51 32.75
CA TYR A 164 -20.65 -8.57 32.16
C TYR A 164 -19.55 -8.21 33.17
N ALA A 165 -18.29 -8.25 32.76
CA ALA A 165 -17.15 -7.94 33.61
C ALA A 165 -16.29 -6.85 32.95
N TRP A 166 -15.75 -5.95 33.78
CA TRP A 166 -14.90 -4.83 33.37
C TRP A 166 -13.58 -4.86 34.14
N SER A 167 -12.49 -4.48 33.48
CA SER A 167 -11.19 -4.24 34.11
C SER A 167 -10.45 -3.09 33.45
N ALA A 168 -9.60 -2.42 34.23
CA ALA A 168 -8.49 -1.66 33.66
C ALA A 168 -7.58 -2.64 32.90
N ALA A 169 -7.19 -2.28 31.67
CA ALA A 169 -6.32 -3.12 30.85
C ALA A 169 -4.88 -2.63 30.98
N ALA A 170 -3.94 -3.54 31.19
CA ALA A 170 -2.50 -3.23 31.27
C ALA A 170 -1.88 -3.01 29.88
N SER A 171 -2.62 -3.39 28.82
CA SER A 171 -2.31 -3.19 27.42
C SER A 171 -3.60 -3.02 26.62
N CYS A 172 -3.47 -2.72 25.33
CA CYS A 172 -4.61 -2.59 24.45
C CYS A 172 -5.18 -3.96 24.06
N GLY A 173 -6.48 -4.13 24.33
CA GLY A 173 -7.24 -5.25 23.82
C GLY A 173 -7.11 -6.55 24.59
N GLU A 174 -7.01 -6.48 25.92
CA GLU A 174 -6.95 -7.65 26.81
C GLU A 174 -8.35 -8.18 27.13
N PRO A 175 -8.82 -9.30 26.56
CA PRO A 175 -10.05 -9.90 27.07
C PRO A 175 -9.87 -10.35 28.52
N ASN A 176 -10.65 -9.76 29.43
CA ASN A 176 -10.69 -10.13 30.84
C ASN A 176 -11.29 -11.54 31.01
N GLY A 177 -10.90 -12.27 32.06
CA GLY A 177 -11.63 -13.44 32.57
C GLY A 177 -11.53 -14.68 31.69
N LEU A 178 -10.33 -15.03 31.26
CA LEU A 178 -10.06 -16.24 30.49
C LEU A 178 -9.78 -17.42 31.40
N ASN A 179 -10.20 -18.61 31.01
CA ASN A 179 -9.76 -19.84 31.64
C ASN A 179 -8.68 -20.51 30.80
N SER A 180 -7.87 -21.33 31.45
CA SER A 180 -6.95 -22.23 30.74
C SER A 180 -7.73 -23.10 29.75
N GLY A 181 -7.30 -23.12 28.49
CA GLY A 181 -7.92 -23.92 27.44
C GLY A 181 -9.16 -23.31 26.78
N ASP A 182 -9.52 -22.06 27.06
CA ASP A 182 -10.52 -21.34 26.27
C ASP A 182 -10.01 -21.14 24.83
N ASP A 183 -10.84 -21.45 23.82
CA ASP A 183 -10.50 -21.21 22.41
C ASP A 183 -10.82 -19.78 22.00
N LEU A 184 -9.82 -19.02 21.57
CA LEU A 184 -9.89 -17.57 21.36
C LEU A 184 -9.72 -17.20 19.89
N ASN A 185 -10.51 -16.21 19.48
CA ASN A 185 -10.41 -15.56 18.17
C ASN A 185 -10.59 -14.05 18.37
N VAL A 186 -9.58 -13.27 18.04
CA VAL A 186 -9.55 -11.83 18.35
C VAL A 186 -8.86 -11.06 17.23
N THR A 187 -9.41 -9.88 16.92
CA THR A 187 -8.80 -8.88 16.04
C THR A 187 -8.51 -7.63 16.86
N TRP A 188 -7.32 -7.08 16.68
CA TRP A 188 -6.87 -5.79 17.19
C TRP A 188 -6.66 -4.83 16.02
N ILE A 189 -7.09 -3.59 16.18
CA ILE A 189 -6.80 -2.48 15.26
C ILE A 189 -6.10 -1.39 16.04
N CYS A 190 -4.89 -1.04 15.60
CA CYS A 190 -4.17 0.14 16.02
C CYS A 190 -4.36 1.22 14.95
N HIS A 191 -4.90 2.36 15.34
CA HIS A 191 -5.18 3.51 14.49
C HIS A 191 -4.36 4.71 14.94
N HIS A 192 -3.52 5.22 14.04
CA HIS A 192 -2.75 6.44 14.22
C HIS A 192 -3.67 7.65 14.21
N VAL A 193 -3.63 8.44 15.28
CA VAL A 193 -4.52 9.61 15.44
C VAL A 193 -3.76 10.91 15.18
N THR A 194 -2.66 11.12 15.90
CA THR A 194 -1.85 12.34 15.80
C THR A 194 -0.50 12.12 16.50
N GLY A 195 0.54 12.83 16.06
CA GLY A 195 1.89 12.63 16.58
C GLY A 195 2.32 11.17 16.47
N ASN A 196 2.71 10.56 17.58
CA ASN A 196 2.93 9.10 17.67
C ASN A 196 1.89 8.42 18.58
N SER A 197 0.67 8.98 18.63
CA SER A 197 -0.43 8.49 19.44
C SER A 197 -1.34 7.56 18.63
N TRP A 198 -1.57 6.38 19.20
CA TRP A 198 -2.33 5.30 18.60
C TRP A 198 -3.52 4.96 19.48
N CYS A 199 -4.73 5.04 18.92
CA CYS A 199 -5.91 4.42 19.51
C CYS A 199 -5.91 2.94 19.15
N ILE A 200 -6.24 2.07 20.09
CA ILE A 200 -6.17 0.64 19.88
C ILE A 200 -7.44 0.01 20.42
N SER A 201 -8.12 -0.78 19.59
CA SER A 201 -9.35 -1.49 19.93
C SER A 201 -9.24 -2.95 19.55
N CYS A 202 -9.87 -3.83 20.31
CA CYS A 202 -10.03 -5.22 19.94
C CYS A 202 -11.47 -5.69 20.10
N TRP A 203 -11.80 -6.71 19.33
CA TRP A 203 -13.01 -7.49 19.50
C TRP A 203 -12.74 -8.95 19.18
N GLY A 204 -13.47 -9.83 19.86
CA GLY A 204 -13.32 -11.25 19.65
C GLY A 204 -14.34 -12.07 20.40
N SER A 205 -14.10 -13.37 20.39
CA SER A 205 -14.88 -14.33 21.16
C SER A 205 -13.97 -15.36 21.81
N LYS A 206 -14.46 -15.90 22.93
CA LYS A 206 -13.95 -17.13 23.51
C LYS A 206 -15.02 -18.20 23.49
N TYR A 207 -14.60 -19.45 23.31
CA TYR A 207 -15.47 -20.62 23.34
C TYR A 207 -15.00 -21.59 24.43
N SER A 208 -15.98 -22.16 25.16
CA SER A 208 -15.80 -23.09 26.28
C SER A 208 -15.17 -22.49 27.55
N PRO A 209 -15.60 -22.88 28.78
CA PRO A 209 -16.90 -23.48 29.09
C PRO A 209 -18.05 -22.46 28.99
N SER A 210 -17.77 -21.18 28.74
CA SER A 210 -18.78 -20.13 28.59
C SER A 210 -18.43 -19.19 27.45
N ASN A 211 -19.30 -19.13 26.45
CA ASN A 211 -19.12 -18.26 25.30
C ASN A 211 -19.21 -16.80 25.75
N LYS A 212 -18.13 -16.04 25.58
CA LYS A 212 -18.12 -14.60 25.87
C LYS A 212 -17.71 -13.82 24.63
N GLN A 213 -18.34 -12.66 24.47
CA GLN A 213 -17.82 -11.60 23.62
C GLN A 213 -16.71 -10.88 24.37
N LEU A 214 -15.71 -10.46 23.62
CA LEU A 214 -14.49 -9.84 24.11
C LEU A 214 -14.39 -8.47 23.47
N PHE A 215 -14.19 -7.43 24.27
CA PHE A 215 -13.91 -6.09 23.78
C PHE A 215 -12.80 -5.47 24.61
N GLY A 216 -11.92 -4.72 23.97
CA GLY A 216 -10.93 -3.91 24.64
C GLY A 216 -10.65 -2.66 23.85
N GLN A 217 -10.28 -1.60 24.55
CA GLN A 217 -10.02 -0.29 23.96
C GLN A 217 -8.98 0.45 24.78
N GLY A 218 -8.26 1.35 24.14
CA GLY A 218 -7.28 2.18 24.82
C GLY A 218 -6.47 3.00 23.84
N PHE A 219 -5.40 3.59 24.35
CA PHE A 219 -4.42 4.28 23.54
C PHE A 219 -3.02 4.17 24.13
N LYS A 220 -2.04 4.45 23.27
CA LYS A 220 -0.63 4.55 23.64
C LYS A 220 0.03 5.61 22.77
N GLN A 221 0.82 6.46 23.41
CA GLN A 221 1.73 7.36 22.71
C GLN A 221 3.12 6.73 22.71
N LEU A 222 3.71 6.57 21.53
CA LEU A 222 5.08 6.11 21.35
C LEU A 222 6.05 7.29 21.38
N SER A 223 7.33 6.99 21.64
CA SER A 223 8.40 7.98 21.59
C SER A 223 8.79 8.31 20.14
N GLY A 224 8.70 7.32 19.25
CA GLY A 224 8.98 7.40 17.83
C GLY A 224 7.87 6.80 16.98
N GLU A 225 8.16 6.65 15.68
CA GLU A 225 7.26 6.05 14.72
C GLU A 225 7.09 4.54 14.98
N LEU A 226 5.85 4.05 14.86
CA LEU A 226 5.54 2.64 15.05
C LEU A 226 6.19 1.81 13.94
N ASP A 227 7.10 0.91 14.31
CA ASP A 227 7.78 0.00 13.37
C ASP A 227 7.54 -1.48 13.71
N ARG A 228 6.89 -1.75 14.84
CA ARG A 228 6.67 -3.10 15.36
C ARG A 228 5.41 -3.25 16.19
N ILE A 229 4.90 -4.47 16.19
CA ILE A 229 3.76 -4.93 16.97
C ILE A 229 4.02 -6.36 17.43
N ARG A 230 3.60 -6.71 18.64
CA ARG A 230 3.64 -8.08 19.11
C ARG A 230 2.33 -8.52 19.70
N PHE A 231 2.00 -9.77 19.41
CA PHE A 231 0.99 -10.53 20.11
C PHE A 231 1.65 -11.18 21.32
N THR A 232 1.11 -10.97 22.53
CA THR A 232 1.76 -11.39 23.77
C THR A 232 0.75 -11.79 24.83
N SER A 233 1.19 -12.53 25.85
CA SER A 233 0.46 -12.56 27.11
C SER A 233 0.63 -11.22 27.85
N SER A 234 -0.46 -10.74 28.46
CA SER A 234 -0.50 -9.46 29.19
C SER A 234 0.38 -9.46 30.46
N SER A 235 0.60 -10.62 31.07
CA SER A 235 1.51 -10.80 32.22
C SER A 235 2.98 -10.98 31.81
N GLY A 236 3.26 -11.24 30.53
CA GLY A 236 4.57 -11.67 30.04
C GLY A 236 5.04 -13.03 30.59
N ALA A 237 4.22 -13.70 31.40
CA ALA A 237 4.54 -14.96 32.07
C ALA A 237 3.68 -16.12 31.56
N ASP A 238 2.43 -15.86 31.16
CA ASP A 238 1.55 -16.88 30.60
C ASP A 238 1.99 -17.24 29.18
N THR A 239 1.83 -18.51 28.83
CA THR A 239 2.23 -19.03 27.51
C THR A 239 1.03 -19.47 26.68
N PHE A 240 1.19 -19.48 25.36
CA PHE A 240 0.19 -20.04 24.46
C PHE A 240 0.09 -21.56 24.63
N ALA A 241 -1.13 -22.05 24.88
CA ALA A 241 -1.46 -23.46 25.11
C ALA A 241 -2.02 -24.18 23.88
N ALA A 242 -2.34 -23.46 22.81
CA ALA A 242 -2.83 -24.02 21.55
C ALA A 242 -2.09 -23.42 20.34
N GLN A 243 -1.95 -24.22 19.28
CA GLN A 243 -1.39 -23.78 18.00
C GLN A 243 -2.48 -23.06 17.20
N GLY A 244 -2.46 -21.73 17.28
CA GLY A 244 -3.28 -20.86 16.45
C GLY A 244 -2.49 -20.23 15.31
N ASN A 245 -3.13 -19.32 14.59
CA ASN A 245 -2.48 -18.48 13.60
C ASN A 245 -2.62 -17.01 13.98
N VAL A 246 -1.61 -16.22 13.68
CA VAL A 246 -1.61 -14.78 13.84
C VAL A 246 -1.09 -14.13 12.56
N HIS A 247 -1.72 -13.03 12.15
CA HIS A 247 -1.27 -12.25 11.00
C HIS A 247 -1.32 -10.76 11.30
N VAL A 248 -0.55 -9.99 10.52
CA VAL A 248 -0.53 -8.52 10.59
C VAL A 248 -0.64 -7.92 9.18
N PHE A 249 -1.56 -6.96 9.04
CA PHE A 249 -1.65 -6.08 7.88
C PHE A 249 -1.50 -4.63 8.30
N TYR A 250 -0.93 -3.78 7.44
CA TYR A 250 -0.83 -2.35 7.69
C TYR A 250 -1.00 -1.51 6.41
N TRP A 251 -1.44 -0.26 6.56
CA TRP A 251 -1.54 0.74 5.48
C TRP A 251 -1.61 2.17 6.04
#